data_AF-A0A3D2SR18-F1
#
_entry.id   AF-A0A3D2SR18-F1
#
_cell.length_a   1.000
_cell.length_b   1.000
_cell.length_c   1.000
_cell.angle_alpha   90.00
_cell.angle_beta   90.00
_cell.angle_gamma   90.00
#
_symmetry.space_group_name_H-M   'P 1'
#
loop_
_entity.id
_entity.type
_entity.pdbx_description
1 polymer ?
#
loop_
_entity_poly.entity_id
_entity_poly.type
_entity_poly.pdbx_seq_one_letter_code
_entity_poly.pdbx_strand_id
1 'polypeptide(L)' 'MPQGLMDEQERYNWKKSQLHSRVMQQASKSMASRYFSVPPKEFMFISRKFIGAYTFMTVIDARTNVRQMIRKYA' A
#
# COMPACT_ATOMS: atom_id res chain seq x y z
N MET A 1 -10.03 1.83 -6.10
CA MET A 1 -9.17 2.85 -5.44
C MET A 1 -10.04 4.04 -5.07
N PRO A 2 -9.83 4.70 -3.92
CA PRO A 2 -10.52 5.95 -3.60
C PRO A 2 -10.32 7.00 -4.71
N GLN A 3 -11.36 7.78 -5.00
CA GLN A 3 -11.28 8.86 -5.97
C GLN A 3 -10.39 10.01 -5.45
N GLY A 4 -9.72 10.72 -6.36
CA GLY A 4 -8.90 11.89 -6.01
C GLY A 4 -7.56 11.57 -5.32
N LEU A 5 -7.05 10.34 -5.46
CA LEU A 5 -5.69 9.96 -5.04
C LEU A 5 -4.62 10.21 -6.10
N MET A 6 -5.04 10.46 -7.33
CA MET A 6 -4.17 10.86 -8.43
C MET A 6 -4.35 12.35 -8.68
N ASP A 7 -3.26 13.02 -9.04
CA ASP A 7 -3.32 14.34 -9.63
C ASP A 7 -3.53 14.27 -11.15
N GLU A 8 -3.54 15.44 -11.80
CA GLU A 8 -3.72 15.59 -13.24
C GLU A 8 -2.62 14.89 -14.07
N GLN A 9 -1.46 14.60 -13.46
CA GLN A 9 -0.33 13.91 -14.09
C GLN A 9 -0.28 12.41 -13.73
N GLU A 10 -1.39 11.85 -13.24
CA GLU A 10 -1.51 10.45 -12.79
C GLU A 10 -0.51 10.07 -11.67
N ARG A 11 0.01 11.05 -10.93
CA ARG A 11 0.91 10.75 -9.81
C ARG A 11 0.09 10.41 -8.59
N TYR A 12 0.42 9.27 -7.99
CA TYR A 12 -0.24 8.78 -6.79
C TYR A 12 0.21 9.56 -5.56
N ASN A 13 -0.75 10.17 -4.85
CA ASN A 13 -0.50 10.85 -3.58
C ASN A 13 -0.49 9.82 -2.44
N TRP A 14 0.72 9.50 -1.96
CA TRP A 14 0.92 8.51 -0.90
C TRP A 14 0.28 8.92 0.42
N LYS A 15 0.42 10.19 0.80
CA LYS A 15 -0.10 10.72 2.06
C LYS A 15 -1.63 10.68 2.14
N LYS A 16 -2.31 11.10 1.06
CA LYS A 16 -3.79 11.10 0.97
C LYS A 16 -4.37 9.68 0.87
N SER A 17 -3.57 8.72 0.40
CA SER A 17 -4.06 7.37 0.09
C SER A 17 -4.50 6.55 1.29
N GLN A 18 -3.97 6.85 2.48
CA GLN A 18 -4.17 6.06 3.70
C GLN A 18 -3.99 4.54 3.43
N LEU A 19 -3.07 4.18 2.53
CA LEU A 19 -2.97 2.83 1.95
C LEU A 19 -2.78 1.78 3.02
N HIS A 20 -1.91 2.03 4.00
CA HIS A 20 -1.68 1.13 5.12
C HIS A 20 -2.98 0.81 5.88
N SER A 21 -3.76 1.83 6.24
CA SER A 21 -5.04 1.65 6.93
C SER A 21 -6.02 0.83 6.10
N ARG A 22 -6.10 1.08 4.79
CA ARG A 22 -6.97 0.30 3.87
C ARG A 22 -6.55 -1.16 3.78
N VAL A 23 -5.25 -1.42 3.68
CA VAL A 23 -4.71 -2.80 3.66
C VAL A 23 -5.01 -3.51 4.97
N MET A 24 -4.80 -2.84 6.11
CA MET A 24 -5.10 -3.43 7.43
C MET A 24 -6.59 -3.68 7.61
N GLN A 25 -7.46 -2.77 7.20
CA GLN A 25 -8.90 -2.98 7.27
C GLN A 25 -9.34 -4.19 6.44
N GLN A 26 -8.76 -4.36 5.24
CA GLN A 26 -9.06 -5.52 4.40
C GLN A 26 -8.52 -6.81 5.02
N ALA A 27 -7.29 -6.79 5.52
CA ALA A 27 -6.68 -7.93 6.20
C ALA A 27 -7.52 -8.35 7.42
N SER A 28 -7.94 -7.41 8.27
CA SER A 28 -8.78 -7.69 9.44
C SER A 28 -10.13 -8.31 9.09
N LYS A 29 -10.77 -7.86 7.99
CA LYS A 29 -11.99 -8.49 7.48
C LYS A 29 -11.74 -9.94 7.05
N SER A 30 -10.60 -10.21 6.41
CA SER A 30 -10.21 -11.57 6.02
C SER A 30 -9.86 -12.45 7.22
N MET A 31 -9.27 -11.89 8.28
CA MET A 31 -8.96 -12.58 9.55
C MET A 31 -10.21 -13.09 10.28
N ALA A 32 -11.34 -12.40 10.14
CA ALA A 32 -12.61 -12.84 10.70
C ALA A 32 -13.22 -14.05 9.96
N SER A 33 -12.66 -14.46 8.82
CA SER A 33 -13.13 -15.64 8.08
C SER A 33 -12.56 -16.93 8.69
N ARG A 34 -13.39 -17.99 8.70
CA ARG A 34 -13.08 -19.32 9.27
C ARG A 34 -11.84 -20.01 8.64
N TYR A 35 -11.31 -19.48 7.54
CA TYR A 35 -10.18 -20.04 6.78
C TYR A 35 -8.90 -19.20 6.87
N PHE A 36 -8.87 -18.16 7.71
CA PHE A 36 -7.66 -17.34 7.83
C PHE A 36 -6.68 -17.98 8.81
N SER A 37 -5.58 -18.49 8.28
CA SER A 37 -4.43 -18.92 9.08
C SER A 37 -3.61 -17.71 9.51
N VAL A 38 -3.03 -17.79 10.72
CA VAL A 38 -2.11 -16.76 11.22
C VAL A 38 -0.98 -16.56 10.19
N PRO A 39 -0.65 -15.31 9.81
CA PRO A 39 0.32 -15.07 8.76
C PRO A 39 1.70 -15.64 9.16
N PRO A 40 2.39 -16.38 8.27
CA PRO A 40 3.72 -16.89 8.54
C PRO A 40 4.73 -15.78 8.88
N LYS A 41 5.80 -16.14 9.59
CA LYS A 41 6.82 -15.18 10.05
C LYS A 41 7.52 -14.47 8.87
N GLU A 42 7.75 -15.18 7.78
CA GLU A 42 8.34 -14.68 6.54
C GLU A 42 7.47 -13.57 5.92
N PHE A 43 6.15 -13.78 5.92
CA PHE A 43 5.19 -12.79 5.46
C PHE A 43 5.24 -11.52 6.32
N MET A 44 5.41 -11.67 7.63
CA MET A 44 5.55 -10.54 8.56
C MET A 44 6.85 -9.74 8.36
N PHE A 45 7.91 -10.33 7.82
CA PHE A 45 9.11 -9.58 7.43
C PHE A 45 8.89 -8.75 6.18
N ILE A 46 8.22 -9.33 5.18
CA ILE A 46 7.89 -8.65 3.93
C ILE A 46 6.94 -7.48 4.19
N SER A 47 5.88 -7.70 5.00
CA SER A 47 4.92 -6.65 5.34
C SER A 47 5.59 -5.45 6.01
N ARG A 48 6.55 -5.68 6.92
CA ARG A 48 7.32 -4.61 7.58
C ARG A 48 8.15 -3.78 6.60
N LYS A 49 8.75 -4.40 5.57
CA LYS A 49 9.46 -3.65 4.51
C LYS A 49 8.50 -2.71 3.76
N PHE A 50 7.30 -3.18 3.44
CA PHE A 50 6.29 -2.34 2.77
C PHE A 50 5.76 -1.22 3.65
N ILE A 51 5.53 -1.46 4.94
CA ILE A 51 5.11 -0.43 5.89
C ILE A 51 6.19 0.66 5.97
N GLY A 52 7.47 0.28 6.08
CA GLY A 52 8.58 1.23 6.09
C GLY A 52 8.62 2.10 4.84
N ALA A 53 8.51 1.48 3.66
CA ALA A 53 8.46 2.21 2.38
C ALA A 53 7.24 3.15 2.31
N TYR A 54 6.05 2.68 2.68
CA TYR A 54 4.84 3.51 2.70
C TYR A 54 4.98 4.71 3.65
N THR A 55 5.48 4.50 4.86
CA THR A 55 5.71 5.56 5.85
C THR A 55 6.69 6.59 5.30
N PHE A 56 7.81 6.13 4.73
CA PHE A 56 8.79 7.02 4.11
C PHE A 56 8.16 7.89 3.02
N MET A 57 7.43 7.28 2.08
CA MET A 57 6.76 8.00 0.98
C MET A 57 5.69 8.98 1.49
N THR A 58 5.00 8.65 2.58
CA THR A 58 4.00 9.52 3.21
C THR A 58 4.65 10.74 3.88
N VAL A 59 5.75 10.53 4.61
CA VAL A 59 6.44 11.60 5.35
C VAL A 59 7.01 12.66 4.41
N ILE A 60 7.56 12.24 3.25
CA ILE A 60 8.12 13.15 2.25
C ILE A 60 7.08 13.77 1.30
N ASP A 61 5.78 13.58 1.56
CA ASP A 61 4.66 13.94 0.65
C ASP A 61 4.88 13.49 -0.80
N ALA A 62 5.39 12.26 -0.98
CA ALA A 62 5.72 11.77 -2.30
C ALA A 62 4.51 11.75 -3.23
N ARG A 63 4.74 12.07 -4.50
CA ARG A 63 3.79 11.90 -5.61
C ARG A 63 4.50 11.17 -6.73
N THR A 64 4.10 9.94 -7.01
CA THR A 64 4.82 9.08 -7.97
C THR A 64 3.90 8.49 -9.01
N ASN A 65 4.33 8.49 -10.27
CA ASN A 65 3.68 7.72 -11.33
C ASN A 65 4.24 6.29 -11.36
N VAL A 66 3.78 5.45 -10.43
CA VAL A 66 4.26 4.06 -10.31
C VAL A 66 3.98 3.27 -11.58
N ARG A 67 2.85 3.52 -12.25
CA ARG A 67 2.48 2.85 -13.51
C ARG A 67 3.54 3.07 -14.58
N GLN A 68 3.99 4.31 -14.75
CA GLN A 68 5.06 4.65 -15.69
C GLN A 68 6.41 4.02 -15.26
N MET A 69 6.71 4.00 -13.97
CA MET A 69 7.95 3.42 -13.44
C MET A 69 8.06 1.92 -13.72
N ILE A 70 6.99 1.16 -13.45
CA ILE A 70 7.00 -0.31 -13.59
C ILE A 70 6.88 -0.77 -15.03
N ARG A 71 6.38 0.07 -15.95
CA ARG A 71 6.23 -0.26 -17.38
C ARG A 71 7.53 -0.71 -18.04
N LYS A 72 8.68 -0.33 -17.49
CA LYS A 72 10.01 -0.73 -17.97
C LYS A 72 10.40 -2.17 -17.61
N TYR A 73 9.64 -2.82 -16.73
CA TYR A 73 9.93 -4.15 -16.18
C TYR A 73 8.78 -5.15 -16.41
N ALA A 74 7.74 -4.73 -17.13
CA ALA A 74 6.56 -5.53 -17.44
C ALA A 74 6.63 -6.06 -18.88
#